data_AF-A0A3D3URE6-F1
#
_entry.id   AF-A0A3D3URE6-F1
#
_cell.length_a   1.000
_cell.length_b   1.000
_cell.length_c   1.000
_cell.angle_alpha   90.00
_cell.angle_beta   90.00
_cell.angle_gamma   90.00
#
_symmetry.space_group_name_H-M   'P 1'
#
loop_
_entity.id
_entity.type
_entity.pdbx_description
1 polymer ?
#
loop_
_entity_poly.entity_id
_entity_poly.type
_entity_poly.pdbx_seq_one_letter_code
_entity_poly.pdbx_strand_id
1 'polypeptide(L)'
;MIQCKDCEFCEIGPDGRRSFKCDPFLNIKEPECIAKWQLIRLDMLVASYQGMMKWYGKLAPLQDKIIRYMQREINELDETENWKLDVDEDDEDEEEETFS
;
A
#
# COMPACT_ATOMS: atom_id res chain seq x y z
N MET A 1 -17.79 37.66 0.11
CA MET A 1 -17.51 36.24 0.32
C MET A 1 -18.60 35.63 1.20
N ILE A 2 -19.60 35.03 0.55
CA ILE A 2 -20.68 34.33 1.24
C ILE A 2 -20.12 33.11 1.97
N GLN A 3 -20.59 32.79 3.18
CA GLN A 3 -20.26 31.50 3.79
C GLN A 3 -21.21 30.43 3.30
N CYS A 4 -20.78 29.16 3.27
CA CYS A 4 -21.65 28.08 2.77
C CYS A 4 -22.95 27.97 3.59
N LYS A 5 -22.92 28.25 4.91
CA LYS A 5 -24.12 28.29 5.76
C LYS A 5 -25.18 29.30 5.31
N ASP A 6 -24.76 30.35 4.58
CA ASP A 6 -25.62 31.43 4.09
C ASP A 6 -25.98 31.22 2.60
N CYS A 7 -25.56 30.10 2.01
CA CYS A 7 -25.76 29.78 0.59
C CYS A 7 -26.99 28.89 0.40
N GLU A 8 -27.83 29.22 -0.59
CA GLU A 8 -29.04 28.44 -0.95
C GLU A 8 -28.76 27.01 -1.41
N PHE A 9 -27.53 26.74 -1.86
CA PHE A 9 -27.09 25.42 -2.30
C PHE A 9 -26.49 24.58 -1.16
N CYS A 10 -26.50 25.06 0.08
CA CYS A 10 -25.98 24.33 1.23
C CYS A 10 -27.10 24.02 2.20
N GLU A 11 -27.33 22.73 2.42
CA GLU A 11 -28.29 22.25 3.41
C GLU A 11 -27.54 21.66 4.60
N ILE A 12 -27.93 22.06 5.81
CA ILE A 12 -27.38 21.52 7.04
C ILE A 12 -28.45 20.63 7.65
N GLY A 13 -28.21 19.33 7.67
CA GLY A 13 -29.11 18.35 8.27
C GLY A 13 -29.13 18.46 9.81
N PRO A 14 -30.11 17.84 10.47
CA PRO A 14 -30.25 17.86 11.94
C PRO A 14 -29.02 17.31 12.68
N ASP A 15 -28.26 16.41 12.06
CA ASP A 15 -27.02 15.84 12.60
C ASP A 15 -25.78 16.72 12.36
N GLY A 16 -25.94 17.92 11.82
CA GLY A 16 -24.84 18.82 11.45
C GLY A 16 -24.09 18.43 10.18
N ARG A 17 -24.51 17.36 9.49
CA ARG A 17 -23.99 16.99 8.16
C ARG A 17 -24.37 18.04 7.14
N ARG A 18 -23.39 18.48 6.35
CA ARG A 18 -23.59 19.46 5.27
C ARG A 18 -23.74 18.74 3.93
N SER A 19 -24.82 19.05 3.23
CA SER A 19 -25.10 18.58 1.88
C SER A 19 -24.96 19.76 0.93
N PHE A 20 -24.04 19.64 -0.03
CA PHE A 20 -23.82 20.68 -1.04
C PHE A 20 -24.51 20.30 -2.35
N LYS A 21 -25.44 21.14 -2.81
CA LYS A 21 -26.15 21.02 -4.10
C LYS A 21 -25.56 21.93 -5.19
N CYS A 22 -24.46 22.61 -4.89
CA CYS A 22 -23.76 23.43 -5.87
C CYS A 22 -22.93 22.56 -6.80
N ASP A 23 -22.81 22.97 -8.05
CA ASP A 23 -22.01 22.38 -9.11
C ASP A 23 -21.05 23.46 -9.61
N PRO A 24 -19.72 23.23 -9.61
CA PRO A 24 -18.72 24.18 -10.09
C PRO A 24 -18.95 24.71 -11.50
N PHE A 25 -19.68 23.98 -12.35
CA PHE A 25 -19.87 24.32 -13.76
C PHE A 25 -21.28 24.82 -14.10
N LEU A 26 -22.27 24.64 -13.22
CA LEU A 26 -23.68 24.95 -13.54
C LEU A 26 -24.26 26.09 -12.71
N ASN A 27 -24.12 26.04 -11.38
CA ASN A 27 -24.87 26.91 -10.46
C ASN A 27 -23.99 27.47 -9.34
N ILE A 28 -22.73 27.77 -9.65
CA ILE A 28 -21.82 28.37 -8.68
C ILE A 28 -22.17 29.85 -8.44
N LYS A 29 -22.29 30.22 -7.16
CA LYS A 29 -22.81 31.54 -6.76
C LYS A 29 -21.78 32.67 -6.83
N GLU A 30 -20.55 32.38 -6.40
CA GLU A 30 -19.43 33.32 -6.39
C GLU A 30 -18.17 32.58 -6.85
N PRO A 31 -17.19 33.24 -7.51
CA PRO A 31 -15.97 32.60 -7.97
C PRO A 31 -15.16 31.95 -6.83
N GLU A 32 -15.22 32.50 -5.61
CA GLU A 32 -14.58 31.96 -4.42
C GLU A 32 -15.14 30.60 -3.98
N CYS A 33 -16.34 30.23 -4.42
CA CYS A 33 -16.88 28.89 -4.17
C CYS A 33 -16.08 27.81 -4.90
N ILE A 34 -15.39 28.13 -6.00
CA ILE A 34 -14.50 27.20 -6.71
C ILE A 34 -13.32 26.83 -5.82
N ALA A 35 -12.73 27.81 -5.12
CA ALA A 35 -11.65 27.57 -4.17
C ALA A 35 -12.11 26.69 -3.00
N LYS A 36 -13.32 26.89 -2.47
CA LYS A 36 -13.89 26.01 -1.45
C LYS A 36 -14.09 24.58 -1.95
N TRP A 37 -14.54 24.43 -3.20
CA TRP A 37 -14.64 23.13 -3.85
C TRP A 37 -13.30 22.41 -3.97
N GLN A 38 -12.24 23.15 -4.32
CA GLN A 38 -10.88 22.61 -4.36
C GLN A 38 -10.45 22.14 -2.96
N LEU A 39 -10.68 22.93 -1.91
CA LEU A 39 -10.37 22.55 -0.53
C LEU A 39 -11.11 21.30 -0.08
N ILE A 40 -12.42 21.20 -0.36
CA ILE A 40 -13.22 20.02 -0.01
C ILE A 40 -12.69 18.76 -0.70
N ARG A 41 -12.34 18.85 -2.00
CA ARG A 41 -11.76 17.70 -2.73
C ARG A 41 -10.39 17.31 -2.19
N LEU A 42 -9.55 18.29 -1.85
CA LEU A 42 -8.24 18.02 -1.26
C LEU A 42 -8.36 17.34 0.10
N ASP A 43 -9.29 17.78 0.95
CA ASP A 43 -9.55 17.15 2.24
C ASP A 43 -10.01 15.69 2.08
N MET A 44 -10.92 15.42 1.13
CA MET A 44 -11.34 14.06 0.79
C MET A 44 -10.18 13.18 0.32
N LEU A 45 -9.28 13.74 -0.49
CA LEU A 45 -8.08 13.04 -0.96
C LEU A 45 -7.11 12.78 0.20
N VAL A 46 -6.86 13.74 1.07
CA VAL A 46 -6.00 13.54 2.26
C VAL A 46 -6.59 12.46 3.18
N ALA A 47 -7.90 12.46 3.40
CA ALA A 47 -8.57 11.44 4.19
C ALA A 47 -8.42 10.03 3.59
N SER A 48 -8.50 9.90 2.26
CA SER A 48 -8.30 8.61 1.58
C SER A 48 -6.85 8.12 1.70
N TYR A 49 -5.85 9.01 1.53
CA TYR A 49 -4.44 8.68 1.74
C TYR A 49 -4.17 8.25 3.19
N GLN A 50 -4.73 8.94 4.17
CA GLN A 50 -4.62 8.54 5.58
C GLN A 50 -5.25 7.16 5.83
N GLY A 51 -6.39 6.86 5.20
CA GLY A 51 -7.00 5.54 5.24
C GLY A 51 -6.09 4.45 4.66
N MET A 52 -5.47 4.73 3.51
CA MET A 52 -4.52 3.84 2.85
C MET A 52 -3.29 3.57 3.72
N MET A 53 -2.68 4.60 4.31
CA MET A 53 -1.54 4.45 5.22
C MET A 53 -1.88 3.62 6.45
N LYS A 54 -3.07 3.79 7.03
CA LYS A 54 -3.55 2.95 8.14
C LYS A 54 -3.69 1.48 7.71
N TRP A 55 -4.12 1.23 6.48
CA TRP A 55 -4.23 -0.13 5.94
C TRP A 55 -2.86 -0.75 5.71
N TYR A 56 -1.91 -0.01 5.11
CA TYR A 56 -0.53 -0.46 4.98
C TYR A 56 0.13 -0.74 6.33
N GLY A 57 -0.12 0.09 7.34
CA GLY A 57 0.37 -0.17 8.71
C GLY A 57 -0.15 -1.49 9.30
N LYS A 58 -1.35 -1.95 8.93
CA LYS A 58 -1.86 -3.27 9.35
C LYS A 58 -1.22 -4.43 8.60
N LEU A 59 -0.70 -4.20 7.39
CA LEU A 59 -0.05 -5.22 6.57
C LEU A 59 1.46 -5.34 6.81
N ALA A 60 2.10 -4.32 7.36
CA ALA A 60 3.52 -4.37 7.74
C ALA A 60 3.91 -5.64 8.54
N PRO A 61 3.19 -6.05 9.61
CA PRO A 61 3.56 -7.27 10.34
C PRO A 61 3.31 -8.56 9.55
N LEU A 62 2.42 -8.54 8.54
CA LEU A 62 2.23 -9.67 7.62
C LEU A 62 3.38 -9.76 6.62
N GLN A 63 3.86 -8.62 6.11
CA GLN A 63 5.05 -8.57 5.25
C GLN A 63 6.27 -9.17 5.97
N ASP A 64 6.51 -8.79 7.22
CA ASP A 64 7.62 -9.34 8.02
C ASP A 64 7.52 -10.87 8.16
N LYS A 65 6.31 -11.41 8.35
CA LYS A 65 6.09 -12.86 8.45
C LYS A 65 6.36 -13.56 7.12
N ILE A 66 5.91 -12.98 6.01
CA ILE A 66 6.12 -13.53 4.67
C ILE A 66 7.63 -13.57 4.35
N ILE A 67 8.36 -12.49 4.65
CA ILE A 67 9.81 -12.42 4.43
C ILE A 67 10.54 -13.48 5.25
N ARG A 68 10.21 -13.62 6.54
CA ARG A 68 10.82 -14.65 7.41
C ARG A 68 10.53 -16.07 6.93
N TYR A 69 9.30 -16.33 6.50
CA TYR A 69 8.92 -17.64 5.97
C TYR A 69 9.67 -17.96 4.68
N MET A 70 9.73 -17.00 3.75
CA MET A 70 10.46 -17.15 2.50
C MET A 70 11.96 -17.40 2.73
N GLN A 71 12.57 -16.70 3.69
CA GLN A 71 13.97 -16.91 4.05
C GLN A 71 14.21 -18.31 4.64
N ARG A 72 13.25 -18.84 5.40
CA ARG A 72 13.31 -20.22 5.90
C ARG A 72 13.24 -21.24 4.77
N GLU A 73 12.31 -21.08 3.82
CA GLU A 73 12.19 -21.98 2.67
C GLU A 73 13.45 -21.97 1.80
N ILE A 74 14.07 -20.80 1.59
CA ILE A 74 15.34 -20.69 0.85
C ILE A 74 16.46 -21.45 1.57
N ASN A 75 16.57 -21.31 2.90
CA ASN A 75 17.58 -22.03 3.68
C ASN A 75 17.35 -23.55 3.66
N GLU A 76 16.10 -24.00 3.75
CA GLU A 76 15.76 -25.43 3.68
C GLU A 76 16.10 -26.01 2.29
N LEU A 77 15.91 -25.24 1.22
CA LEU A 77 16.33 -25.61 -0.14
C LEU A 77 17.84 -25.69 -0.29
N ASP A 78 18.59 -24.73 0.27
CA ASP A 78 20.06 -24.71 0.25
C ASP A 78 20.65 -25.91 1.01
N GLU A 79 20.10 -26.23 2.20
CA GLU A 79 20.46 -27.42 2.98
C GLU A 79 20.12 -28.72 2.23
N THR A 80 19.02 -28.74 1.45
CA THR A 80 18.68 -29.87 0.57
C THR A 80 19.38 -29.87 -0.79
N GLU A 81 20.21 -28.89 -1.12
CA GLU A 81 21.12 -28.97 -2.26
C GLU A 81 22.53 -29.40 -1.81
N ASN A 82 22.89 -29.09 -0.56
CA ASN A 82 24.20 -29.42 -0.01
C ASN A 82 24.47 -30.93 0.11
N TRP A 83 23.45 -31.77 0.38
CA TRP A 83 23.64 -33.23 0.42
C TRP A 83 23.97 -33.86 -0.95
N LYS A 84 23.79 -33.13 -2.06
CA LYS A 84 24.14 -33.61 -3.40
C LYS A 84 25.57 -33.27 -3.79
N LEU A 85 26.21 -32.32 -3.11
CA LEU A 85 27.58 -31.89 -3.39
C LEU A 85 28.61 -32.70 -2.61
N ASP A 86 28.31 -33.10 -1.36
CA ASP A 86 29.18 -33.96 -0.54
C ASP A 86 29.34 -35.40 -1.08
N VAL A 87 28.55 -35.81 -2.09
CA VAL A 87 28.67 -37.15 -2.71
C VAL A 87 29.66 -37.15 -3.88
N ASP A 88 30.00 -35.98 -4.43
CA ASP A 88 30.89 -35.86 -5.60
C ASP A 88 32.33 -35.41 -5.24
N GLU A 89 32.63 -35.03 -3.99
CA GLU A 89 34.00 -34.65 -3.56
C GLU A 89 34.83 -35.80 -2.94
N ASP A 90 34.25 -36.99 -2.72
CA ASP A 90 34.95 -38.16 -2.15
C ASP A 90 35.41 -39.20 -3.21
N ASP A 91 35.23 -38.93 -4.52
CA ASP A 91 35.45 -39.88 -5.63
C ASP A 91 36.60 -39.47 -6.60
N GLU A 92 37.56 -38.64 -6.19
CA GLU A 92 38.70 -38.18 -7.02
C GLU A 92 40.10 -38.70 -6.61
N ASP A 93 40.22 -39.81 -5.87
CA ASP A 93 41.54 -40.33 -5.39
C ASP A 93 41.85 -41.81 -5.73
N GLU A 94 41.39 -42.38 -6.86
CA GLU A 94 41.81 -43.73 -7.32
C GLU A 94 42.06 -43.89 -8.84
N GLU A 95 42.86 -43.01 -9.47
CA GLU A 95 43.36 -43.24 -10.86
C GLU A 95 44.89 -43.08 -11.02
N GLU A 96 45.71 -43.72 -10.17
CA GLU A 96 47.13 -43.99 -10.52
C GLU A 96 47.61 -45.33 -9.95
N GLU A 97 47.48 -46.42 -10.71
CA GLU A 97 48.47 -47.54 -10.81
C GLU A 97 47.86 -48.76 -11.55
N THR A 98 47.90 -48.78 -12.89
CA THR A 98 48.00 -50.06 -13.64
C THR A 98 48.71 -49.84 -15.00
N PHE A 99 50.03 -49.73 -14.97
CA PHE A 99 50.86 -50.09 -16.13
C PHE A 99 52.06 -50.92 -15.67
N SER A 100 51.92 -52.24 -15.74
CA SER A 100 53.03 -53.19 -15.95
C SER A 100 52.51 -54.51 -16.49
#